data_AF-A0AAV7VJ81-F1
#
_entry.id   AF-A0AAV7VJ81-F1
#
_cell.length_a   1.000
_cell.length_b   1.000
_cell.length_c   1.000
_cell.angle_alpha   90.00
_cell.angle_beta   90.00
_cell.angle_gamma   90.00
#
_symmetry.space_group_name_H-M   'P 1'
#
loop_
_entity.id
_entity.type
_entity.pdbx_description
1 polymer ?
#
loop_
_entity_poly.entity_id
_entity_poly.type
_entity_poly.pdbx_seq_one_letter_code
_entity_poly.pdbx_strand_id
1 'polypeptide(L)'
;MHAWLCHIYEDQALQQARGRKAAVVPLPKHSPMGVVLVRFQELMDDLGVPLAPKKTEGHSTVLSFLRIELDTEHMEARLPLGKKEAMLALMAALLAKEKVRVKKV
;
A
#
# COMPACT_ATOMS: atom_id res chain seq x y z
N MET A 1 6.81 34.38 -8.75
CA MET A 1 5.81 33.42 -8.20
C MET A 1 6.28 31.97 -8.38
N HIS A 2 7.48 31.60 -7.89
CA HIS A 2 8.02 30.22 -8.02
C HIS A 2 8.62 29.67 -6.71
N ALA A 3 8.52 30.41 -5.59
CA ALA A 3 9.08 30.00 -4.29
C ALA A 3 8.06 29.32 -3.37
N TRP A 4 6.76 29.40 -3.67
CA TRP A 4 5.69 28.85 -2.82
C TRP A 4 5.45 27.35 -3.00
N LEU A 5 5.93 26.75 -4.10
CA LEU A 5 5.81 25.31 -4.34
C LEU A 5 6.87 24.49 -3.56
N CYS A 6 8.08 25.01 -3.39
CA CYS A 6 9.13 24.32 -2.64
C CYS A 6 8.83 24.25 -1.13
N HIS A 7 8.33 25.34 -0.53
CA HIS A 7 8.08 25.34 0.91
C HIS A 7 6.97 24.38 1.36
N ILE A 8 5.98 24.09 0.50
CA ILE A 8 4.92 23.11 0.82
C ILE A 8 5.47 21.68 0.75
N TYR A 9 6.41 21.41 -0.16
CA TYR A 9 7.02 20.10 -0.33
C TYR A 9 7.99 19.76 0.82
N GLU A 10 8.75 20.76 1.29
CA GLU A 10 9.76 20.58 2.35
C GLU A 10 9.14 20.43 3.74
N ASP A 11 8.01 21.09 4.03
CA ASP A 11 7.30 20.96 5.32
C ASP A 11 6.56 19.61 5.44
N GLN A 12 6.05 19.05 4.34
CA GLN A 12 5.44 17.71 4.33
C GLN A 12 6.46 16.58 4.52
N ALA A 13 7.68 16.73 3.97
CA ALA A 13 8.75 15.75 4.15
C ALA A 13 9.17 15.61 5.63
N LEU A 14 9.09 16.69 6.42
CA LEU A 14 9.40 16.68 7.85
C LEU A 14 8.31 16.04 8.72
N GLN A 15 7.04 16.06 8.29
CA GLN A 15 5.94 15.45 9.04
C GLN A 15 5.84 13.92 8.86
N GLN A 16 6.34 13.36 7.74
CA GLN A 16 6.31 11.92 7.45
C GLN A 16 7.33 11.07 8.25
N ALA A 17 8.34 11.70 8.84
CA ALA A 17 9.40 10.99 9.58
C ALA A 17 8.93 10.32 10.90
N ARG A 18 7.68 10.54 11.35
CA ARG A 18 7.25 10.19 12.71
C ARG A 18 6.15 9.13 12.86
N GLY A 19 5.67 8.49 11.80
CA GLY A 19 4.70 7.40 11.97
C GLY A 19 4.43 6.61 10.70
N ARG A 20 4.96 5.37 10.64
CA ARG A 20 4.70 4.40 9.55
C ARG A 20 3.27 3.86 9.62
N LYS A 21 2.30 4.67 9.26
CA LYS A 21 1.03 4.21 8.74
C LYS A 21 0.80 4.97 7.45
N ALA A 22 0.47 4.27 6.37
CA ALA A 22 0.05 4.85 5.10
C ALA A 22 -1.06 5.86 5.40
N ALA A 23 -0.67 7.13 5.54
CA ALA A 23 -1.61 8.21 5.72
C ALA A 23 -2.28 8.33 4.36
N VAL A 24 -3.56 8.00 4.31
CA VAL A 24 -4.42 8.42 3.20
C VAL A 24 -4.39 9.94 3.23
N VAL A 25 -3.49 10.55 2.46
CA VAL A 25 -3.46 12.00 2.31
C VAL A 25 -4.78 12.37 1.64
N PRO A 26 -5.64 13.19 2.27
CA PRO A 26 -6.88 13.59 1.64
C PRO A 26 -6.53 14.36 0.36
N LEU A 27 -6.94 13.82 -0.77
CA LEU A 27 -6.70 14.43 -2.07
C LEU A 27 -7.36 15.81 -2.16
N PRO A 28 -6.67 16.83 -2.70
CA PRO A 28 -7.36 17.98 -3.26
C PRO A 28 -8.27 17.47 -4.38
N LYS A 29 -9.57 17.74 -4.29
CA LYS A 29 -10.62 17.29 -5.24
C LYS A 29 -10.38 17.73 -6.70
N HIS A 30 -9.35 18.55 -6.95
CA HIS A 30 -8.99 19.13 -8.25
C HIS A 30 -7.74 18.53 -8.89
N SER A 31 -7.16 17.45 -8.35
CA SER A 31 -6.03 16.78 -9.04
C SER A 31 -6.52 16.00 -10.28
N PRO A 32 -5.73 15.91 -11.37
CA PRO A 32 -6.12 15.14 -12.57
C PRO A 32 -6.47 13.69 -12.26
N MET A 33 -5.74 13.06 -11.32
CA MET A 33 -6.00 11.68 -10.87
C MET A 33 -7.29 11.55 -10.06
N GLY A 34 -7.68 12.58 -9.32
CA GLY A 34 -8.96 12.62 -8.61
C GLY A 34 -10.15 12.61 -9.58
N VAL A 35 -10.06 13.38 -10.67
CA VAL A 35 -11.11 13.42 -11.71
C VAL A 35 -11.26 12.07 -12.40
N VAL A 36 -10.16 11.42 -12.77
CA VAL A 36 -10.20 10.09 -13.42
C VAL A 36 -10.84 9.05 -12.51
N LEU A 37 -10.51 9.07 -11.21
CA LEU A 37 -11.08 8.13 -10.25
C LEU A 37 -12.60 8.29 -10.11
N VAL A 38 -13.09 9.54 -10.04
CA VAL A 38 -14.54 9.82 -9.96
C VAL A 38 -15.25 9.31 -11.22
N ARG A 39 -14.71 9.59 -12.41
CA ARG A 39 -15.29 9.08 -13.68
C ARG A 39 -15.32 7.55 -13.74
N PHE A 40 -14.27 6.90 -13.25
CA PHE A 40 -14.23 5.44 -13.18
C PHE A 40 -15.29 4.90 -12.22
N GLN A 41 -15.51 5.56 -11.08
CA GLN A 41 -16.56 5.17 -10.13
C GLN A 41 -17.96 5.32 -10.72
N GLU A 42 -18.24 6.44 -11.41
CA GLU A 42 -19.50 6.66 -12.14
C GLU A 42 -19.75 5.55 -13.18
N LEU A 43 -18.74 5.23 -14.01
CA LEU A 43 -18.84 4.16 -15.00
C LEU A 43 -19.15 2.79 -14.37
N MET A 44 -18.53 2.48 -13.24
CA MET A 44 -18.74 1.19 -12.56
C MET A 44 -20.14 1.13 -11.94
N ASP A 45 -20.68 2.25 -11.46
CA ASP A 45 -22.06 2.36 -10.99
C ASP A 45 -23.06 2.14 -12.14
N ASP A 46 -22.83 2.78 -13.29
CA ASP A 46 -23.63 2.58 -14.51
C ASP A 46 -23.62 1.12 -15.00
N LEU A 47 -22.48 0.43 -14.82
CA LEU A 47 -22.33 -1.00 -15.15
C LEU A 47 -22.89 -1.94 -14.07
N GLY A 48 -23.36 -1.41 -12.93
CA GLY A 48 -23.84 -2.20 -11.80
C GLY A 48 -22.75 -2.98 -11.07
N VAL A 49 -21.48 -2.57 -11.17
CA VAL A 49 -20.33 -3.22 -10.54
C VAL A 49 -19.89 -2.44 -9.30
N PRO A 50 -20.20 -2.92 -8.08
CA PRO A 50 -19.89 -2.18 -6.86
C PRO A 50 -18.38 -2.16 -6.59
N LEU A 51 -17.82 -0.96 -6.49
CA LEU A 51 -16.45 -0.74 -6.05
C LEU A 51 -16.36 -0.80 -4.52
N ALA A 52 -15.42 -1.58 -4.00
CA ALA A 52 -15.17 -1.62 -2.57
C ALA A 52 -14.37 -0.38 -2.15
N PRO A 53 -14.88 0.50 -1.26
CA PRO A 53 -14.18 1.74 -0.89
C PRO A 53 -12.79 1.53 -0.29
N LYS A 54 -12.57 0.35 0.31
CA LYS A 54 -11.29 -0.06 0.91
C LYS A 54 -10.30 -0.69 -0.08
N LYS A 55 -10.69 -0.87 -1.34
CA LYS A 55 -9.85 -1.42 -2.43
C LYS A 55 -9.63 -0.42 -3.55
N THR A 56 -10.32 0.71 -3.50
CA THR A 56 -10.29 1.75 -4.52
C THR A 56 -9.65 2.96 -3.89
N GLU A 57 -8.37 3.14 -4.19
CA GLU A 57 -7.53 4.18 -3.63
C GLU A 57 -7.24 5.21 -4.73
N GLY A 58 -7.14 6.49 -4.35
CA GLY A 58 -6.68 7.54 -5.26
C GLY A 58 -5.17 7.57 -5.36
N HIS A 59 -4.60 8.76 -5.51
CA HIS A 59 -3.15 8.95 -5.44
C HIS A 59 -2.60 8.44 -4.09
N SER A 60 -1.87 7.33 -4.14
CA SER A 60 -1.09 6.77 -3.04
C SER A 60 0.29 6.44 -3.59
N THR A 61 1.33 6.66 -2.79
CA THR A 61 2.70 6.28 -3.13
C THR A 61 3.02 4.84 -2.73
N VAL A 62 2.13 4.21 -1.95
CA VAL A 62 2.22 2.80 -1.56
C VAL A 62 0.90 2.09 -1.84
N LEU A 63 0.93 1.06 -2.68
CA LEU A 63 -0.25 0.27 -3.05
C LEU A 63 -0.12 -1.18 -2.60
N SER A 64 -1.13 -1.70 -1.92
CA SER A 64 -1.24 -3.14 -1.64
C SER A 64 -1.78 -3.89 -2.86
N PHE A 65 -0.92 -4.67 -3.53
CA PHE A 65 -1.30 -5.46 -4.71
C PHE A 65 -0.84 -6.90 -4.57
N LEU A 66 -1.71 -7.88 -4.81
CA LEU A 66 -1.38 -9.32 -4.74
C LEU A 66 -0.58 -9.73 -3.49
N ARG A 67 -0.91 -9.17 -2.32
CA ARG A 67 -0.26 -9.42 -1.02
C ARG A 67 1.18 -8.86 -0.88
N ILE A 68 1.65 -8.05 -1.81
CA ILE A 68 2.86 -7.22 -1.68
C ILE A 68 2.50 -5.73 -1.64
N GLU A 69 3.43 -4.89 -1.22
CA GLU A 69 3.34 -3.44 -1.30
C GLU A 69 4.21 -2.95 -2.46
N LEU A 70 3.65 -2.10 -3.30
CA LEU A 70 4.36 -1.40 -4.35
C LEU A 70 4.63 0.02 -3.87
N ASP A 71 5.89 0.40 -3.71
CA ASP A 71 6.32 1.74 -3.31
C ASP A 71 6.86 2.50 -4.53
N THR A 72 6.19 3.57 -4.92
CA THR A 72 6.58 4.40 -6.07
C THR A 72 7.58 5.50 -5.73
N GLU A 73 7.77 5.84 -4.45
CA GLU A 73 8.82 6.79 -4.02
C GLU A 73 10.20 6.14 -4.10
N HIS A 74 10.30 4.89 -3.64
CA HIS A 74 11.52 4.10 -3.62
C HIS A 74 11.64 3.15 -4.82
N MET A 75 10.62 3.08 -5.67
CA MET A 75 10.54 2.22 -6.86
C MET A 75 10.81 0.73 -6.53
N GLU A 76 10.22 0.24 -5.44
CA GLU A 76 10.45 -1.10 -4.93
C GLU A 76 9.18 -1.87 -4.60
N ALA A 77 9.27 -3.19 -4.67
CA ALA A 77 8.22 -4.11 -4.22
C ALA A 77 8.62 -4.69 -2.86
N ARG A 78 7.80 -4.47 -1.83
CA ARG A 78 8.04 -4.92 -0.46
C ARG A 78 7.02 -5.94 0.01
N LEU A 79 7.43 -6.76 0.97
CA LEU A 79 6.50 -7.58 1.73
C LEU A 79 5.88 -6.71 2.85
N PRO A 80 4.54 -6.69 3.00
CA PRO A 80 3.88 -5.94 4.06
C PRO A 80 4.37 -6.29 5.46
N LEU A 81 4.31 -5.31 6.35
CA LEU A 81 4.65 -5.47 7.76
C LEU A 81 3.85 -6.63 8.39
N GLY A 82 4.48 -7.48 9.20
CA GLY A 82 3.86 -8.64 9.81
C GLY A 82 4.04 -9.95 9.03
N LYS A 83 4.16 -9.89 7.70
CA LYS A 83 4.35 -11.12 6.89
C LYS A 83 5.76 -11.67 6.96
N LYS A 84 6.75 -10.78 7.13
CA LYS A 84 8.14 -11.20 7.36
C LYS A 84 8.26 -11.94 8.69
N GLU A 85 7.66 -11.39 9.74
CA GLU A 85 7.61 -12.01 11.06
C GLU A 85 6.88 -13.36 11.01
N ALA A 86 5.75 -13.45 10.30
CA ALA A 86 5.03 -14.70 10.11
C ALA A 86 5.87 -15.76 9.40
N MET A 87 6.61 -15.40 8.34
CA MET A 87 7.54 -16.31 7.66
C MET A 87 8.65 -16.77 8.59
N LEU A 88 9.27 -15.85 9.34
CA LEU A 88 10.34 -16.19 10.28
C LEU A 88 9.82 -17.12 11.39
N ALA A 89 8.61 -16.89 11.89
CA ALA A 89 7.97 -17.76 12.88
C ALA A 89 7.71 -19.16 12.31
N LEU A 90 7.24 -19.27 11.06
CA LEU A 90 7.05 -20.56 10.39
C LEU A 90 8.40 -21.29 10.18
N MET A 91 9.44 -20.58 9.77
CA MET A 91 10.78 -21.16 9.62
C MET A 91 11.34 -21.64 10.96
N ALA A 92 11.19 -20.85 12.02
CA ALA A 92 11.60 -21.24 13.36
C ALA A 92 10.83 -22.48 13.85
N ALA A 93 9.52 -22.54 13.62
CA ALA A 93 8.69 -23.68 13.98
C ALA A 93 9.06 -24.95 13.19
N LEU A 94 9.47 -24.81 11.93
CA LEU A 94 9.96 -25.93 11.11
C LEU A 94 11.33 -26.42 11.58
N LEU A 95 12.24 -25.52 11.94
CA LEU A 95 13.56 -25.88 12.47
C LEU A 95 13.50 -26.50 13.86
N ALA A 96 12.55 -26.06 14.70
CA ALA A 96 12.33 -26.62 16.03
C ALA A 96 11.72 -28.04 16.01
N LYS A 97 11.16 -28.47 14.87
CA LYS A 97 10.67 -29.85 14.71
C LYS A 97 11.84 -30.77 14.40
N GLU A 98 12.07 -31.73 15.30
CA GLU A 98 13.01 -32.83 15.07
C GLU A 98 12.63 -33.61 13.79
N LYS A 99 13.63 -34.04 13.01
CA LYS A 99 13.47 -34.74 11.72
C LYS A 99 12.31 -35.75 11.76
N VAL A 100 11.18 -35.39 11.15
CA VAL A 100 10.09 -36.33 10.96
C VAL A 100 10.50 -37.29 9.84
N ARG A 101 10.98 -38.48 10.20
CA ARG A 101 11.15 -39.56 9.23
C ARG A 101 9.78 -40.02 8.77
N VAL A 102 9.54 -39.99 7.46
CA VAL A 102 8.40 -40.68 6.84
C VAL A 102 8.54 -42.17 7.20
N LYS A 103 7.62 -42.70 8.00
CA LYS A 103 7.50 -44.15 8.20
C LYS A 103 7.06 -44.76 6.87
N LYS A 104 7.90 -45.62 6.32
CA LYS A 104 7.56 -46.43 5.15
C LYS A 104 6.37 -47.32 5.55
N VAL A 105 5.28 -47.22 4.78
CA VAL A 105 4.15 -48.15 4.83
C VAL A 105 4.51 -49.38 4.01
#